data_AF-A0A848XZP2-F1
#
_entry.id   AF-A0A848XZP2-F1
#
_cell.length_a   1.000
_cell.length_b   1.000
_cell.length_c   1.000
_cell.angle_alpha   90.00
_cell.angle_beta   90.00
_cell.angle_gamma   90.00
#
_symmetry.space_group_name_H-M   'P 1'
#
loop_
_entity.id
_entity.type
_entity.pdbx_description
1 polymer ?
#
loop_
_entity_poly.entity_id
_entity_poly.type
_entity_poly.pdbx_seq_one_letter_code
_entity_poly.pdbx_strand_id
1 'polypeptide(L)'
;MAALRPLALILALPLVSACNADSSDNGDVASTQVFVSDFADACLASLNWNRAGCECAGRLAADEFSGDARAFVLAMIRGDDATTERLRGVLSFEELTAAGLFMVHAGTECGTAS
;
A
#
# COMPACT_ATOMS: atom_id res chain seq x y z
N MET A 1 -26.13 -29.25 49.96
CA MET A 1 -25.64 -30.62 49.70
C MET A 1 -24.97 -30.63 48.34
N ALA A 2 -23.73 -31.07 48.31
CA ALA A 2 -22.83 -31.05 47.17
C ALA A 2 -23.09 -32.22 46.22
N ALA A 3 -22.85 -32.02 44.92
CA ALA A 3 -22.46 -33.08 44.01
C ALA A 3 -21.54 -32.50 42.93
N LEU A 4 -20.25 -32.78 43.08
CA LEU A 4 -19.16 -32.47 42.16
C LEU A 4 -18.97 -33.59 41.11
N ARG A 5 -18.57 -33.17 39.88
CA ARG A 5 -17.63 -33.82 38.92
C ARG A 5 -18.12 -35.09 38.18
N PRO A 6 -17.56 -35.48 37.00
CA PRO A 6 -16.19 -35.28 36.43
C PRO A 6 -16.15 -34.69 34.99
N LEU A 7 -15.11 -34.00 34.51
CA LEU A 7 -13.72 -34.38 34.15
C LEU A 7 -13.59 -35.48 33.07
N ALA A 8 -13.47 -35.06 31.80
CA ALA A 8 -12.88 -35.74 30.63
C ALA A 8 -13.04 -34.77 29.43
N LEU A 9 -12.20 -34.63 28.42
CA LEU A 9 -11.06 -35.39 27.94
C LEU A 9 -10.23 -34.48 27.01
N ILE A 10 -8.93 -34.53 27.20
CA ILE A 10 -7.82 -34.33 26.26
C ILE A 10 -8.24 -34.18 24.77
N LEU A 11 -7.98 -33.01 24.19
CA LEU A 11 -7.71 -32.89 22.75
C LEU A 11 -6.26 -32.43 22.56
N ALA A 12 -5.42 -33.41 22.27
CA ALA A 12 -4.08 -33.21 21.74
C ALA A 12 -4.20 -32.53 20.36
N LEU A 13 -3.66 -31.32 20.24
CA LEU A 13 -3.39 -30.72 18.95
C LEU A 13 -1.90 -30.87 18.62
N PRO A 14 -1.57 -31.25 17.37
CA PRO A 14 -0.21 -31.56 16.95
C PRO A 14 0.65 -30.31 16.97
N LEU A 15 1.91 -30.50 17.38
CA LEU A 15 3.01 -29.57 17.18
C LEU A 15 3.12 -29.23 15.69
N VAL A 16 2.60 -28.08 15.28
CA VAL A 16 2.95 -27.49 13.99
C VAL A 16 4.32 -26.85 14.12
N SER A 17 5.32 -27.64 13.72
CA SER A 17 6.57 -27.26 13.10
C SER A 17 6.94 -25.77 13.15
N ALA A 18 7.76 -25.40 14.12
CA ALA A 18 8.62 -24.22 14.03
C ALA A 18 9.74 -24.54 13.02
N CYS A 19 9.45 -24.34 11.72
CA CYS A 19 10.48 -24.37 10.68
C CYS A 19 10.77 -22.94 10.23
N ASN A 20 12.04 -22.57 10.43
CA ASN A 20 12.85 -21.59 9.73
C ASN A 20 12.53 -20.11 9.90
N ALA A 21 13.25 -19.53 10.85
CA ALA A 21 13.87 -18.23 10.67
C ALA A 21 14.84 -18.29 9.46
N ASP A 22 14.33 -18.06 8.26
CA ASP A 22 15.09 -17.43 7.17
C ASP A 22 14.42 -16.08 6.93
N SER A 23 14.81 -15.09 7.73
CA SER A 23 14.39 -13.71 7.57
C SER A 23 15.12 -13.11 6.37
N SER A 24 14.89 -13.66 5.18
CA SER A 24 15.12 -12.95 3.94
C SER A 24 14.08 -11.85 3.88
N ASP A 25 14.55 -10.64 4.11
CA ASP A 25 14.02 -9.30 3.86
C ASP A 25 13.04 -9.22 2.66
N ASN A 26 11.87 -9.86 2.78
CA ASN A 26 10.82 -9.93 1.75
C ASN A 26 9.64 -8.98 2.09
N GLY A 27 9.75 -8.22 3.18
CA GLY A 27 8.70 -7.29 3.63
C GLY A 27 8.50 -6.11 2.69
N ASP A 28 9.58 -5.60 2.09
CA ASP A 28 9.53 -4.42 1.24
C ASP A 28 8.88 -4.66 -0.13
N VAL A 29 9.07 -5.85 -0.69
CA VAL A 29 8.51 -6.20 -2.01
C VAL A 29 6.99 -6.38 -1.92
N ALA A 30 6.51 -7.05 -0.87
CA ALA A 30 5.09 -7.22 -0.63
C ALA A 30 4.37 -5.88 -0.40
N SER A 31 4.99 -5.01 0.41
CA SER A 31 4.44 -3.67 0.71
C SER A 31 4.38 -2.78 -0.54
N THR A 32 5.40 -2.88 -1.39
CA THR A 32 5.44 -2.16 -2.67
C THR A 32 4.34 -2.65 -3.61
N GLN A 33 4.15 -3.96 -3.76
CA GLN A 33 3.14 -4.49 -4.66
C GLN A 33 1.71 -4.17 -4.21
N VAL A 34 1.45 -4.16 -2.91
CA VAL A 34 0.17 -3.70 -2.34
C VAL A 34 -0.06 -2.23 -2.70
N PHE A 35 0.94 -1.37 -2.51
CA PHE A 35 0.83 0.05 -2.90
C PHE A 35 0.56 0.23 -4.40
N VAL A 36 1.28 -0.48 -5.28
CA VAL A 36 1.08 -0.40 -6.72
C VAL A 36 -0.35 -0.80 -7.10
N SER A 37 -0.89 -1.85 -6.49
CA SER A 37 -2.28 -2.28 -6.72
C SER A 37 -3.29 -1.22 -6.26
N ASP A 38 -3.12 -0.72 -5.03
CA ASP A 38 -3.98 0.31 -4.44
C ASP A 38 -3.98 1.62 -5.23
N PHE A 39 -2.80 2.00 -5.74
CA PHE A 39 -2.62 3.13 -6.65
C PHE A 39 -3.34 2.87 -7.96
N ALA A 40 -3.16 1.69 -8.55
CA ALA A 40 -3.74 1.38 -9.85
C ALA A 40 -5.27 1.44 -9.80
N ASP A 41 -5.88 0.91 -8.75
CA ASP A 41 -7.32 0.94 -8.57
C ASP A 41 -7.86 2.36 -8.34
N ALA A 42 -7.15 3.19 -7.55
CA ALA A 42 -7.51 4.59 -7.38
C ALA A 42 -7.37 5.40 -8.68
N CYS A 43 -6.28 5.18 -9.42
CA CYS A 43 -6.03 5.81 -10.72
C CYS A 43 -7.11 5.46 -11.75
N LEU A 44 -7.52 4.19 -11.81
CA LEU A 44 -8.61 3.74 -12.68
C LEU A 44 -9.94 4.41 -12.35
N ALA A 45 -10.21 4.64 -11.06
CA ALA A 45 -11.44 5.29 -10.61
C ALA A 45 -11.45 6.81 -10.93
N SER A 46 -10.28 7.47 -10.91
CA SER A 46 -10.19 8.93 -10.94
C SER A 46 -9.68 9.54 -12.24
N LEU A 47 -8.80 8.86 -12.99
CA LEU A 47 -7.96 9.49 -14.03
C LEU A 47 -8.27 9.03 -15.47
N ASN A 48 -9.21 8.10 -15.66
CA ASN A 48 -9.58 7.53 -16.97
C ASN A 48 -8.38 7.00 -17.77
N TRP A 49 -7.38 6.46 -17.09
CA TRP A 49 -6.27 5.75 -17.72
C TRP A 49 -6.60 4.27 -17.83
N ASN A 50 -5.86 3.53 -18.68
CA ASN A 50 -5.96 2.08 -18.67
C ASN A 50 -5.17 1.50 -17.48
N ARG A 51 -5.45 0.22 -17.15
CA ARG A 51 -4.81 -0.46 -16.00
C ARG A 51 -3.28 -0.50 -16.11
N ALA A 52 -2.74 -0.74 -17.30
CA ALA A 52 -1.30 -0.81 -17.51
C ALA A 52 -0.60 0.53 -17.24
N GLY A 53 -1.19 1.65 -17.66
CA GLY A 53 -0.70 3.00 -17.38
C GLY A 53 -0.77 3.33 -15.88
N CYS A 54 -1.88 2.97 -15.22
CA CYS A 54 -2.03 3.16 -13.78
C CYS A 54 -1.02 2.32 -12.96
N GLU A 55 -0.75 1.06 -13.35
CA GLU A 55 0.26 0.22 -12.71
C GLU A 55 1.69 0.74 -12.97
N CYS A 56 1.96 1.28 -14.16
CA CYS A 56 3.23 1.95 -14.47
C CYS A 56 3.45 3.14 -13.53
N ALA A 57 2.46 4.02 -13.40
CA ALA A 57 2.54 5.16 -12.50
C ALA A 57 2.66 4.73 -11.03
N GLY A 58 1.93 3.68 -10.61
CA GLY A 58 2.07 3.13 -9.27
C GLY A 58 3.50 2.66 -8.96
N ARG A 59 4.17 1.99 -9.92
CA ARG A 59 5.59 1.60 -9.78
C ARG A 59 6.52 2.80 -9.74
N LEU A 60 6.33 3.77 -10.63
CA LEU A 60 7.13 4.99 -10.64
C LEU A 60 7.02 5.74 -9.29
N ALA A 61 5.80 5.90 -8.76
CA ALA A 61 5.60 6.48 -7.43
C ALA A 61 6.25 5.65 -6.31
N ALA A 62 6.24 4.32 -6.42
CA ALA A 62 6.92 3.46 -5.45
C ALA A 62 8.44 3.60 -5.50
N ASP A 63 9.02 3.84 -6.68
CA ASP A 63 10.47 3.98 -6.83
C ASP A 63 10.95 5.38 -6.42
N GLU A 64 10.15 6.42 -6.68
CA GLU A 64 10.53 7.82 -6.46
C GLU A 64 10.25 8.35 -5.05
N PHE A 65 9.19 7.86 -4.39
CA PHE A 65 8.70 8.46 -3.15
C PHE A 65 8.96 7.63 -1.90
N SER A 66 9.12 8.34 -0.78
CA SER A 66 9.08 7.78 0.58
C SER A 66 7.65 7.31 0.94
N GLY A 67 7.50 6.55 2.03
CA GLY A 67 6.18 6.03 2.45
C GLY A 67 5.10 7.10 2.63
N ASP A 68 5.44 8.23 3.25
CA ASP A 68 4.48 9.33 3.47
C ASP A 68 4.16 10.08 2.16
N ALA A 69 5.16 10.27 1.28
CA ALA A 69 4.93 10.88 -0.02
C ALA A 69 4.09 9.98 -0.95
N ARG A 70 4.29 8.66 -0.91
CA ARG A 70 3.42 7.67 -1.56
C ARG A 70 1.98 7.75 -1.05
N ALA A 71 1.81 7.81 0.27
CA ALA A 71 0.49 7.95 0.88
C ALA A 71 -0.19 9.27 0.48
N PHE A 72 0.58 10.35 0.36
CA PHE A 72 0.07 11.65 -0.06
C PHE A 72 -0.42 11.65 -1.52
N VAL A 73 0.37 11.09 -2.45
CA VAL A 73 -0.06 10.96 -3.85
C VAL A 73 -1.30 10.08 -3.96
N LEU A 74 -1.33 8.94 -3.26
CA LEU A 74 -2.50 8.07 -3.24
C LEU A 74 -3.75 8.77 -2.69
N ALA A 75 -3.61 9.56 -1.63
CA ALA A 75 -4.69 10.36 -1.06
C ALA A 75 -5.21 11.41 -2.06
N MET A 76 -4.32 12.10 -2.78
CA MET A 76 -4.72 13.06 -3.83
C MET A 76 -5.53 12.40 -4.94
N ILE A 77 -5.13 11.21 -5.39
CA ILE A 77 -5.86 10.47 -6.44
C ILE A 77 -7.23 9.98 -5.93
N ARG A 78 -7.30 9.56 -4.66
CA ARG A 78 -8.56 9.14 -4.01
C ARG A 78 -9.48 10.30 -3.63
N GLY A 79 -9.00 11.54 -3.66
CA GLY A 79 -9.72 12.70 -3.13
C GLY A 79 -9.89 12.65 -1.60
N ASP A 80 -8.97 12.03 -0.87
CA ASP A 80 -8.98 11.98 0.60
C ASP A 80 -8.34 13.26 1.17
N ASP A 81 -9.12 14.34 1.18
CA ASP A 81 -8.68 15.67 1.63
C ASP A 81 -8.14 15.66 3.07
N ALA A 82 -8.70 14.83 3.95
CA ALA A 82 -8.28 14.74 5.34
C ALA A 82 -6.87 14.16 5.45
N THR A 83 -6.58 13.09 4.72
CA THR A 83 -5.23 12.51 4.67
C THR A 83 -4.24 13.42 3.94
N THR A 84 -4.65 14.03 2.83
CA THR A 84 -3.83 15.00 2.09
C THR A 84 -3.42 16.17 2.99
N GLU A 85 -4.36 16.79 3.71
CA GLU A 85 -4.07 17.93 4.59
C GLU A 85 -3.16 17.54 5.76
N ARG A 86 -3.40 16.37 6.37
CA ARG A 86 -2.51 15.84 7.42
C ARG A 86 -1.08 15.68 6.91
N LEU A 87 -0.91 15.08 5.73
CA LEU A 87 0.42 14.79 5.17
C LEU A 87 1.13 16.05 4.66
N ARG A 88 0.41 17.11 4.28
CA ARG A 88 1.02 18.42 3.98
C ARG A 88 1.78 19.01 5.16
N GLY A 89 1.33 18.76 6.39
CA GLY A 89 2.03 19.20 7.60
C GLY A 89 3.26 18.36 7.97
N VAL A 90 3.45 17.20 7.32
CA VAL A 90 4.52 16.25 7.62
C VAL A 90 5.62 16.29 6.54
N LEU A 91 5.21 16.37 5.27
CA LEU A 91 6.12 16.36 4.14
C LEU A 91 6.90 17.66 4.02
N SER A 92 8.13 17.54 3.51
CA SER A 92 8.91 18.72 3.12
C SER A 92 8.29 19.44 1.92
N PHE A 93 8.63 20.71 1.75
CA PHE A 93 8.21 21.48 0.57
C PHE A 93 8.68 20.84 -0.74
N GLU A 94 9.87 20.25 -0.74
CA GLU A 94 10.45 19.54 -1.88
C GLU A 94 9.64 18.30 -2.23
N GLU A 95 9.29 17.46 -1.25
CA GLU A 95 8.43 16.28 -1.45
C GLU A 95 7.03 16.65 -1.93
N LEU A 96 6.42 17.71 -1.37
CA LEU A 96 5.11 18.19 -1.82
C LEU A 96 5.15 18.68 -3.27
N THR A 97 6.21 19.39 -3.65
CA THR A 97 6.40 19.87 -5.02
C THR A 97 6.59 18.70 -5.98
N ALA A 98 7.43 17.73 -5.62
CA ALA A 98 7.65 16.53 -6.42
C ALA A 98 6.35 15.72 -6.60
N ALA A 99 5.61 15.48 -5.51
CA ALA A 99 4.32 14.79 -5.56
C ALA A 99 3.27 15.54 -6.39
N GLY A 100 3.26 16.87 -6.36
CA GLY A 100 2.36 17.68 -7.19
C GLY A 100 2.69 17.61 -8.69
N LEU A 101 3.97 17.52 -9.05
CA LEU A 101 4.43 17.39 -10.43
C LEU A 101 4.33 15.96 -10.98
N PHE A 102 4.33 14.97 -10.08
CA PHE A 102 4.32 13.56 -10.43
C PHE A 102 3.21 13.20 -11.43
N MET A 103 1.98 13.67 -11.24
CA MET A 103 0.87 13.33 -12.12
C MET A 103 1.07 13.79 -13.57
N VAL A 104 1.81 14.89 -13.76
CA VAL A 104 2.15 15.40 -15.09
C VAL A 104 3.20 14.50 -15.75
N HIS A 105 4.26 14.14 -15.02
CA HIS A 105 5.34 13.27 -15.52
C HIS A 105 4.85 11.84 -15.76
N ALA A 106 4.09 11.27 -14.82
CA ALA A 106 3.46 9.97 -14.97
C ALA A 106 2.55 9.94 -16.20
N GLY A 107 1.87 11.04 -16.52
CA GLY A 107 1.07 11.14 -17.74
C GLY A 107 1.89 11.02 -19.01
N THR A 108 3.10 11.58 -19.05
CA THR A 108 3.99 11.48 -20.21
C THR A 108 4.73 10.15 -20.32
N GLU A 109 5.08 9.54 -19.19
CA GLU A 109 5.90 8.32 -19.14
C GLU A 109 5.04 7.04 -19.17
N CYS A 110 3.88 7.08 -18.52
CA CYS A 110 3.00 5.94 -18.35
C CYS A 110 1.64 6.10 -19.07
N GLY A 111 1.30 7.31 -19.53
CA GLY A 111 0.04 7.60 -20.21
C GLY A 111 -0.03 6.96 -21.60
N THR A 112 -0.40 5.69 -21.65
CA THR A 112 -0.98 5.11 -22.86
C THR A 112 -2.46 5.46 -22.87
N ALA A 113 -2.83 6.52 -23.60
CA ALA A 113 -4.23 6.84 -23.83
C ALA A 113 -4.92 5.61 -24.44
N SER A 114 -5.94 5.10 -23.76
CA SER A 114 -6.90 4.12 -24.28
C SER A 114 -7.67 4.68 -25.47
#